data_AF-U6K7M3-F1
#
_entry.id   AF-U6K7M3-F1
#
_cell.length_a   1.000
_cell.length_b   1.000
_cell.length_c   1.000
_cell.angle_alpha   90.00
_cell.angle_beta   90.00
_cell.angle_gamma   90.00
#
_symmetry.space_group_name_H-M   'P 1'
#
loop_
_entity.id
_entity.type
_entity.pdbx_description
1 polymer ?
#
loop_
_entity_poly.entity_id
_entity_poly.type
_entity_poly.pdbx_seq_one_letter_code
_entity_poly.pdbx_strand_id
1 'polypeptide(L)'
;MGPSGGDARSEHHRCLQQLEQQQQQQQQQKQQQQQQQKQQQHQQTVVSVFLLGYHRSCVFLFAAAAAAAAGAAAAAAEGEAAETAASPSASAAASATPAAAAAAAAAVAAAARDESASVVLAAVCFSLLLLTMDA
;
A
#
# COMPACT_ATOMS: atom_id res chain seq x y z
N MET A 1 -68.65 -31.44 32.47
CA MET A 1 -67.61 -30.40 32.61
C MET A 1 -67.12 -30.06 31.22
N GLY A 2 -67.67 -29.03 30.59
CA GLY A 2 -67.22 -28.56 29.28
C GLY A 2 -65.98 -27.68 29.44
N PRO A 3 -65.04 -27.69 28.49
CA PRO A 3 -63.90 -26.77 28.51
C PRO A 3 -64.44 -25.35 28.60
N SER A 4 -64.06 -24.66 29.67
CA SER A 4 -64.45 -23.27 29.91
C SER A 4 -63.86 -22.43 28.77
N GLY A 5 -64.68 -21.76 27.97
CA GLY A 5 -64.25 -21.02 26.77
C GLY A 5 -63.24 -19.88 27.00
N GLY A 6 -62.76 -19.69 28.23
CA GLY A 6 -61.66 -18.80 28.58
C GLY A 6 -60.29 -19.27 28.08
N ASP A 7 -60.07 -20.59 27.98
CA ASP A 7 -58.73 -21.13 27.62
C ASP A 7 -58.36 -20.81 26.17
N ALA A 8 -59.31 -20.92 25.23
CA ALA A 8 -59.07 -20.66 23.81
C ALA A 8 -58.69 -19.19 23.50
N ARG A 9 -59.25 -18.21 24.24
CA ARG A 9 -58.88 -16.79 24.06
C ARG A 9 -57.49 -16.50 24.62
N SER A 10 -57.12 -17.13 25.74
CA SER A 10 -55.81 -16.98 26.36
C SER A 10 -54.69 -17.58 25.49
N GLU A 11 -54.94 -18.76 24.90
CA GLU A 11 -54.00 -19.39 23.96
C GLU A 11 -53.82 -18.58 22.67
N HIS A 12 -54.91 -18.02 22.12
CA HIS A 12 -54.84 -17.15 20.94
C HIS A 12 -54.04 -15.87 21.23
N HIS A 13 -54.25 -15.25 22.38
CA HIS A 13 -53.50 -14.06 22.79
C HIS A 13 -52.00 -14.37 22.97
N ARG A 14 -51.66 -15.51 23.59
CA ARG A 14 -50.26 -15.95 23.75
C ARG A 14 -49.59 -16.24 22.40
N CYS A 15 -50.32 -16.83 21.45
CA CYS A 15 -49.83 -17.08 20.09
C CYS A 15 -49.53 -15.76 19.35
N LEU A 16 -50.44 -14.79 19.41
CA LEU A 16 -50.21 -13.46 18.83
C LEU A 16 -49.01 -12.76 19.46
N GLN A 17 -48.90 -12.79 20.79
CA GLN A 17 -47.78 -12.19 21.51
C GLN A 17 -46.44 -12.84 21.15
N GLN A 18 -46.41 -14.17 20.99
CA GLN A 18 -45.22 -14.89 20.52
C GLN A 18 -44.87 -14.51 19.08
N LEU A 19 -45.85 -14.37 18.19
CA LEU A 19 -45.64 -13.95 16.81
C LEU A 19 -45.07 -12.52 16.73
N GLU A 20 -45.61 -11.60 17.53
CA GLU A 20 -45.11 -10.22 17.62
C GLU A 20 -43.66 -10.17 18.15
N GLN A 21 -43.35 -10.94 19.20
CA GLN A 21 -41.98 -11.04 19.70
C GLN A 21 -41.03 -11.62 18.64
N GLN A 22 -41.47 -12.64 17.91
CA GLN A 22 -40.65 -13.25 16.87
C GLN A 22 -40.42 -12.29 15.69
N GLN A 23 -41.42 -11.50 15.31
CA GLN A 23 -41.26 -10.44 14.31
C GLN A 23 -40.30 -9.35 14.77
N GLN A 24 -40.38 -8.91 16.04
CA GLN A 24 -39.44 -7.93 16.59
C GLN A 24 -38.00 -8.45 16.58
N GLN A 25 -37.78 -9.72 16.97
CA GLN A 25 -36.45 -10.33 16.91
C GLN A 25 -35.91 -10.40 15.49
N GLN A 26 -36.74 -10.77 14.50
CA GLN A 26 -36.33 -10.77 13.10
C GLN A 26 -35.99 -9.36 12.58
N GLN A 27 -36.73 -8.34 12.98
CA GLN A 27 -36.40 -6.95 12.62
C GLN A 27 -35.06 -6.51 13.23
N GLN A 28 -34.81 -6.84 14.50
CA GLN A 28 -33.53 -6.53 15.15
C GLN A 28 -32.36 -7.24 14.47
N GLN A 29 -32.50 -8.51 14.11
CA GLN A 29 -31.47 -9.24 13.36
C GLN A 29 -31.18 -8.60 11.99
N LYS A 30 -32.23 -8.24 11.24
CA LYS A 30 -32.05 -7.56 9.95
C LYS A 30 -31.33 -6.22 10.10
N GLN A 31 -31.64 -5.47 11.15
CA GLN A 31 -31.00 -4.19 11.41
C GLN A 31 -29.52 -4.35 11.80
N GLN A 32 -29.18 -5.37 12.60
CA GLN A 32 -27.78 -5.71 12.89
C GLN A 32 -27.02 -6.14 11.64
N GLN A 33 -27.61 -6.98 10.78
CA GLN A 33 -26.98 -7.36 9.51
C GLN A 33 -26.72 -6.14 8.62
N GLN A 34 -27.67 -5.22 8.50
CA GLN A 34 -27.46 -3.99 7.74
C GLN A 34 -26.35 -3.12 8.32
N GLN A 35 -26.25 -3.02 9.66
CA GLN A 35 -25.16 -2.29 10.29
C GLN A 35 -23.79 -2.95 10.02
N GLN A 36 -23.69 -4.27 10.11
CA GLN A 36 -22.46 -5.01 9.77
C GLN A 36 -22.07 -4.80 8.30
N GLN A 37 -23.03 -4.87 7.38
CA GLN A 37 -22.76 -4.65 5.96
C GLN A 37 -22.27 -3.22 5.68
N LYS A 38 -22.88 -2.22 6.32
CA LYS A 38 -22.40 -0.82 6.23
C LYS A 38 -21.00 -0.65 6.80
N GLN A 39 -20.68 -1.33 7.90
CA GLN A 39 -19.36 -1.29 8.50
C GLN A 39 -18.29 -1.93 7.60
N GLN A 40 -18.60 -3.07 6.96
CA GLN A 40 -17.72 -3.69 5.97
C GLN A 40 -17.51 -2.79 4.75
N GLN A 41 -18.57 -2.20 4.21
CA GLN A 41 -18.46 -1.28 3.07
C GLN A 41 -17.62 -0.03 3.43
N HIS A 42 -17.77 0.48 4.65
CA HIS A 42 -16.96 1.59 5.14
C HIS A 42 -15.48 1.20 5.26
N GLN A 43 -15.17 0.03 5.83
CA GLN A 43 -13.79 -0.47 5.89
C GLN A 43 -13.19 -0.65 4.49
N GLN A 44 -13.90 -1.26 3.55
CA GLN A 44 -13.43 -1.41 2.17
C GLN A 44 -13.16 -0.05 1.51
N THR A 45 -14.02 0.94 1.77
CA THR A 45 -13.83 2.30 1.25
C THR A 45 -12.57 2.94 1.84
N VAL A 46 -12.37 2.85 3.16
CA VAL A 46 -11.19 3.41 3.84
C VAL A 46 -9.90 2.76 3.32
N VAL A 47 -9.88 1.43 3.19
CA VAL A 47 -8.73 0.68 2.64
C VAL A 47 -8.46 1.11 1.21
N SER A 48 -9.49 1.23 0.38
CA SER A 48 -9.34 1.65 -1.03
C SER A 48 -8.75 3.05 -1.17
N VAL A 49 -9.24 4.00 -0.36
CA VAL A 49 -8.72 5.38 -0.34
C VAL A 49 -7.26 5.41 0.13
N PHE A 50 -6.93 4.63 1.16
CA PHE A 50 -5.56 4.55 1.68
C PHE A 50 -4.59 3.96 0.64
N LEU A 51 -4.97 2.85 -0.01
CA LEU A 51 -4.16 2.23 -1.06
C LEU A 51 -3.95 3.15 -2.25
N LEU A 52 -4.99 3.89 -2.67
CA LEU A 52 -4.86 4.86 -3.76
C LEU A 52 -3.90 6.00 -3.39
N GLY A 53 -3.96 6.48 -2.15
CA GLY A 53 -3.03 7.48 -1.63
C GLY A 53 -1.58 6.97 -1.65
N TYR A 54 -1.36 5.77 -1.10
CA TYR A 54 -0.04 5.13 -1.07
C TYR A 54 0.54 4.95 -2.49
N HIS A 55 -0.25 4.43 -3.43
CA HIS A 55 0.18 4.25 -4.81
C HIS A 55 0.62 5.57 -5.46
N ARG A 56 -0.13 6.67 -5.25
CA ARG A 56 0.25 7.99 -5.79
C ARG A 56 1.57 8.49 -5.19
N SER A 57 1.78 8.30 -3.88
CA SER A 57 3.04 8.63 -3.21
C SER A 57 4.21 7.83 -3.78
N CYS A 58 4.05 6.52 -3.98
CA CYS A 58 5.08 5.68 -4.60
C CYS A 58 5.44 6.15 -6.01
N VAL A 59 4.44 6.40 -6.86
CA VAL A 59 4.67 6.90 -8.23
C VAL A 59 5.42 8.22 -8.23
N PHE A 60 5.07 9.15 -7.33
CA PHE A 60 5.76 10.43 -7.21
C PHE A 60 7.22 10.27 -6.77
N LEU A 61 7.48 9.41 -5.79
CA LEU A 61 8.85 9.13 -5.33
C LEU A 61 9.71 8.50 -6.43
N PHE A 62 9.18 7.52 -7.18
CA PHE A 62 9.90 6.92 -8.30
C PHE A 62 10.15 7.92 -9.44
N ALA A 63 9.19 8.77 -9.76
CA ALA A 63 9.37 9.82 -10.78
C ALA A 63 10.45 10.83 -10.36
N ALA A 64 10.46 11.25 -9.09
CA ALA A 64 11.48 12.15 -8.57
C ALA A 64 12.88 11.52 -8.58
N ALA A 65 13.00 10.24 -8.17
CA ALA A 65 14.25 9.49 -8.22
C ALA A 65 14.77 9.34 -9.66
N ALA A 66 13.88 9.03 -10.62
CA ALA A 66 14.23 8.94 -12.04
C ALA A 66 14.72 10.29 -12.62
N ALA A 67 14.05 11.39 -12.25
CA ALA A 67 14.48 12.73 -12.67
C ALA A 67 15.84 13.11 -12.09
N ALA A 68 16.10 12.80 -10.82
CA ALA A 68 17.40 13.02 -10.19
C ALA A 68 18.52 12.20 -10.86
N ALA A 69 18.26 10.93 -11.19
CA ALA A 69 19.20 10.07 -11.91
C ALA A 69 19.51 10.62 -13.31
N ALA A 70 18.50 11.11 -14.03
CA ALA A 70 18.69 11.74 -15.34
C ALA A 70 19.53 13.02 -15.25
N GLY A 71 19.30 13.86 -14.22
CA GLY A 71 20.11 15.06 -13.98
C GLY A 71 21.57 14.73 -13.67
N ALA A 72 21.83 13.70 -12.86
CA ALA A 72 23.19 13.24 -12.58
C ALA A 72 23.90 12.71 -13.83
N ALA A 73 23.20 11.97 -14.70
CA ALA A 73 23.75 11.49 -15.96
C ALA A 73 24.10 12.64 -16.93
N ALA A 74 23.26 13.68 -16.99
CA ALA A 74 23.54 14.87 -17.80
C ALA A 74 24.78 15.64 -17.30
N ALA A 75 24.91 15.82 -15.99
CA ALA A 75 26.08 16.48 -15.40
C ALA A 75 27.39 15.70 -15.64
N ALA A 76 27.33 14.37 -15.62
CA ALA A 76 28.48 13.52 -15.94
C ALA A 76 28.91 13.66 -17.42
N ALA A 77 27.96 13.80 -18.34
CA ALA A 77 28.25 13.99 -19.77
C ALA A 77 28.91 15.34 -20.08
N GLU A 78 28.56 16.41 -19.35
CA GLU A 78 29.19 17.73 -19.51
C GLU A 78 30.64 17.78 -19.00
N GLY A 79 30.97 17.01 -17.97
CA GLY A 79 32.33 16.92 -17.42
C GLY A 79 33.36 16.35 -18.43
N GLU A 80 32.99 15.31 -19.15
CA GLU A 80 33.84 14.66 -20.16
C GLU A 80 34.13 15.57 -21.38
N ALA A 81 33.18 16.43 -21.75
CA ALA A 81 33.37 17.37 -22.85
C ALA A 81 34.37 18.50 -22.53
N ALA A 82 34.51 18.87 -21.25
CA ALA A 82 35.42 19.93 -20.84
C ALA A 82 36.90 19.48 -20.81
N GLU A 83 37.20 18.22 -20.46
CA GLU A 83 38.58 17.72 -20.44
C GLU A 83 39.20 17.58 -21.84
N THR A 84 38.40 17.28 -22.87
CA THR A 84 38.93 17.11 -24.24
C THR A 84 39.32 18.42 -24.93
N ALA A 85 38.88 19.58 -24.42
CA ALA A 85 39.22 20.89 -24.97
C ALA A 85 40.52 21.50 -24.39
N ALA A 86 41.05 20.95 -23.29
CA ALA A 86 42.23 21.48 -22.60
C ALA A 86 43.56 20.83 -23.06
N SER A 87 44.13 21.38 -24.14
CA SER A 87 45.56 21.38 -24.53
C SER A 87 46.30 20.08 -24.91
N PRO A 88 46.76 19.97 -26.18
CA PRO A 88 47.94 19.19 -26.55
C PRO A 88 49.21 20.04 -26.42
N SER A 89 49.68 20.36 -25.19
CA SER A 89 51.02 20.94 -25.01
C SER A 89 51.52 20.88 -23.55
N ALA A 90 51.84 19.69 -23.03
CA ALA A 90 52.85 19.52 -21.98
C ALA A 90 53.24 18.05 -21.84
N SER A 91 54.48 17.78 -22.21
CA SER A 91 55.17 16.50 -22.12
C SER A 91 55.37 16.04 -20.66
N ALA A 92 55.14 14.74 -20.43
CA ALA A 92 55.79 13.86 -19.46
C ALA A 92 56.00 14.36 -18.01
N ALA A 93 55.09 13.98 -17.10
CA ALA A 93 55.40 13.41 -15.76
C ALA A 93 54.17 13.51 -14.80
N ALA A 94 53.26 12.53 -14.82
CA ALA A 94 52.36 12.25 -13.69
C ALA A 94 51.61 10.93 -13.91
N SER A 95 52.33 9.81 -13.83
CA SER A 95 51.77 8.46 -13.83
C SER A 95 51.50 8.01 -12.39
N ALA A 96 50.46 8.52 -11.73
CA ALA A 96 49.88 7.92 -10.52
C ALA A 96 48.66 8.73 -10.04
N THR A 97 47.44 8.27 -10.33
CA THR A 97 46.22 8.34 -9.47
C THR A 97 44.87 7.87 -10.09
N PRO A 98 44.75 7.16 -11.23
CA PRO A 98 43.41 6.73 -11.71
C PRO A 98 42.76 5.61 -10.85
N ALA A 99 43.53 4.87 -10.06
CA ALA A 99 43.01 3.74 -9.28
C ALA A 99 42.11 4.13 -8.10
N ALA A 100 42.33 5.30 -7.48
CA ALA A 100 41.55 5.73 -6.31
C ALA A 100 40.14 6.20 -6.70
N ALA A 101 39.98 6.85 -7.85
CA ALA A 101 38.68 7.30 -8.35
C ALA A 101 37.76 6.12 -8.73
N ALA A 102 38.31 5.07 -9.34
CA ALA A 102 37.55 3.87 -9.70
C ALA A 102 37.01 3.11 -8.46
N ALA A 103 37.79 3.06 -7.38
CA ALA A 103 37.36 2.42 -6.13
C ALA A 103 36.21 3.19 -5.44
N ALA A 104 36.23 4.53 -5.48
CA ALA A 104 35.16 5.35 -4.93
C ALA A 104 33.84 5.18 -5.72
N ALA A 105 33.90 5.13 -7.06
CA ALA A 105 32.72 4.91 -7.89
C ALA A 105 32.07 3.53 -7.64
N ALA A 106 32.89 2.48 -7.45
CA ALA A 106 32.39 1.14 -7.15
C ALA A 106 31.68 1.06 -5.78
N ALA A 107 32.16 1.79 -4.77
CA ALA A 107 31.53 1.83 -3.45
C ALA A 107 30.15 2.49 -3.47
N VAL A 108 29.97 3.57 -4.25
CA VAL A 108 28.67 4.24 -4.41
C VAL A 108 27.67 3.34 -5.15
N ALA A 109 28.11 2.60 -6.17
CA ALA A 109 27.26 1.66 -6.88
C ALA A 109 26.80 0.47 -6.01
N ALA A 110 27.64 0.00 -5.09
CA ALA A 110 27.26 -1.05 -4.14
C ALA A 110 26.23 -0.57 -3.12
N ALA A 111 26.39 0.65 -2.58
CA ALA A 111 25.45 1.23 -1.63
C ALA A 111 24.04 1.44 -2.24
N ALA A 112 23.96 1.79 -3.52
CA ALA A 112 22.68 1.96 -4.22
C ALA A 112 21.88 0.66 -4.40
N ARG A 113 22.53 -0.51 -4.38
CA ARG A 113 21.87 -1.81 -4.55
C ARG A 113 21.25 -2.35 -3.27
N ASP A 114 21.78 -1.98 -2.11
CA ASP A 114 21.24 -2.42 -0.82
C ASP A 114 19.90 -1.73 -0.52
N GLU A 115 19.78 -0.44 -0.87
CA GLU A 115 18.54 0.31 -0.64
C GLU A 115 17.37 -0.18 -1.52
N SER A 116 17.67 -0.55 -2.76
CA SER A 116 16.64 -1.05 -3.69
C SER A 116 16.12 -2.45 -3.31
N ALA A 117 16.95 -3.30 -2.68
CA ALA A 117 16.51 -4.60 -2.18
C ALA A 117 15.50 -4.48 -1.03
N SER A 118 15.72 -3.52 -0.11
CA SER A 118 14.83 -3.31 1.04
C SER A 118 13.43 -2.84 0.60
N VAL A 119 13.36 -1.93 -0.38
CA VAL A 119 12.09 -1.40 -0.91
C VAL A 119 11.29 -2.49 -1.63
N VAL A 120 11.97 -3.32 -2.42
CA VAL A 120 11.31 -4.43 -3.13
C VAL A 120 10.79 -5.47 -2.13
N LEU A 121 11.56 -5.82 -1.10
CA LEU A 121 11.12 -6.76 -0.07
C LEU A 121 9.92 -6.22 0.73
N ALA A 122 9.93 -4.93 1.08
CA ALA A 122 8.82 -4.28 1.77
C ALA A 122 7.55 -4.28 0.91
N ALA A 123 7.66 -3.99 -0.39
CA ALA A 123 6.55 -4.04 -1.33
C ALA A 123 5.96 -5.45 -1.46
N VAL A 124 6.81 -6.47 -1.60
CA VAL A 124 6.39 -7.88 -1.71
C VAL A 124 5.72 -8.36 -0.41
N CYS A 125 6.30 -8.07 0.76
CA CYS A 125 5.69 -8.41 2.05
C CYS A 125 4.31 -7.75 2.22
N PHE A 126 4.16 -6.49 1.80
CA PHE A 126 2.89 -5.79 1.88
C PHE A 126 1.83 -6.40 0.93
N SER A 127 2.22 -6.77 -0.30
CA SER A 127 1.32 -7.47 -1.23
C SER A 127 0.86 -8.83 -0.70
N LEU A 128 1.75 -9.59 -0.06
CA LEU A 128 1.40 -10.88 0.56
C LEU A 128 0.39 -10.71 1.71
N LEU A 129 0.58 -9.70 2.57
CA LEU A 129 -0.36 -9.41 3.67
C LEU A 129 -1.76 -9.05 3.16
N LEU A 130 -1.84 -8.28 2.07
CA LEU A 130 -3.13 -7.94 1.45
C LEU A 130 -3.84 -9.18 0.88
N LEU A 131 -3.12 -10.10 0.24
CA LEU A 131 -3.70 -11.35 -0.25
C LEU A 131 -4.24 -12.24 0.88
N THR A 132 -3.59 -12.22 2.05
CA THR A 132 -4.05 -13.04 3.19
C THR A 132 -5.27 -12.48 3.92
N MET A 133 -5.67 -11.23 3.67
CA MET A 133 -6.86 -10.63 4.30
C MET A 133 -8.14 -10.83 3.48
N ASP A 134 -8.02 -11.32 2.24
CA ASP A 134 -9.15 -11.55 1.33
C ASP A 134 -9.62 -13.03 1.31
N ALA A 135 -8.90 -13.92 2.00
CA ALA A 135 -9.19 -15.36 2.11
C ALA A 135 -9.76 -15.72 3.49
#